data_AF-A0A6A0H9H3-F1
#
_entry.id   AF-A0A6A0H9H3-F1
#
_cell.length_a   1.000
_cell.length_b   1.000
_cell.length_c   1.000
_cell.angle_alpha   90.00
_cell.angle_beta   90.00
_cell.angle_gamma   90.00
#
_symmetry.space_group_name_H-M   'P 1'
#
loop_
_entity.id
_entity.type
_entity.pdbx_description
1 polymer ?
#
loop_
_entity_poly.entity_id
_entity_poly.type
_entity_poly.pdbx_seq_one_letter_code
_entity_poly.pdbx_strand_id
1 'polypeptide(L)' 'MTSWLSGWKKRGWKKSDGSEVINKEDLIDLDRASDGLMNHVKGHSGLHGNERADQLAKEGAKSYDANATE' A
#
# COMPACT_ATOMS: atom_id res chain seq x y z
N MET A 1 8.71 -1.95 -10.73
CA MET A 1 7.37 -2.54 -10.91
C MET A 1 6.32 -1.52 -10.48
N THR A 2 6.08 -0.51 -11.32
CA THR A 2 5.17 0.64 -11.12
C THR A 2 4.18 0.81 -12.29
N SER A 3 4.13 -0.18 -13.18
CA SER A 3 3.38 -0.13 -14.46
C SER A 3 1.87 0.02 -14.26
N TRP A 4 1.33 -0.53 -13.16
CA TRP A 4 -0.11 -0.49 -12.89
C TRP A 4 -0.59 0.87 -12.40
N LEU A 5 0.18 1.55 -11.54
CA LEU A 5 -0.20 2.83 -10.96
C LEU A 5 -0.31 3.92 -12.04
N SER A 6 0.66 3.99 -12.95
CA SER A 6 0.62 4.90 -14.09
C SER A 6 -0.54 4.59 -15.04
N GLY A 7 -0.83 3.31 -15.26
CA GLY A 7 -1.99 2.85 -16.03
C GLY A 7 -3.32 3.26 -15.40
N TRP A 8 -3.47 3.10 -14.09
CA TRP A 8 -4.69 3.51 -13.37
C TRP A 8 -4.87 5.02 -13.36
N LYS A 9 -3.81 5.81 -13.11
CA LYS A 9 -3.86 7.27 -13.23
C LYS A 9 -4.34 7.72 -14.62
N LYS A 10 -3.77 7.15 -15.68
CA LYS A 10 -4.16 7.46 -17.07
C LYS A 10 -5.62 7.14 -17.37
N ARG A 11 -6.18 6.12 -16.70
CA ARG A 11 -7.57 5.68 -16.86
C ARG A 11 -8.52 6.27 -15.81
N GLY A 12 -8.10 7.28 -15.06
CA GLY A 12 -8.91 7.93 -14.03
C GLY A 12 -9.24 7.01 -12.85
N TRP A 13 -8.30 6.17 -12.45
CA TRP A 13 -8.44 5.18 -11.36
C TRP A 13 -9.53 4.15 -11.59
N LYS A 14 -9.61 3.63 -12.83
CA LYS A 14 -10.54 2.56 -13.23
C LYS A 14 -9.80 1.29 -13.65
N LYS A 15 -10.34 0.14 -13.25
CA LYS A 15 -9.90 -1.20 -13.67
C LYS A 15 -10.27 -1.49 -15.12
N SER A 16 -9.73 -2.57 -15.70
CA SER A 16 -10.05 -3.02 -17.08
C SER A 16 -11.54 -3.24 -17.32
N ASP A 17 -12.26 -3.71 -16.30
CA ASP A 17 -13.72 -3.93 -16.32
C ASP A 17 -14.56 -2.63 -16.23
N GLY A 18 -13.92 -1.46 -16.09
CA GLY A 18 -14.60 -0.16 -16.00
C GLY A 18 -15.02 0.26 -14.58
N SER A 19 -14.95 -0.64 -13.60
CA SER A 19 -15.20 -0.31 -12.19
C SER A 19 -14.01 0.42 -11.56
N GLU A 20 -14.25 1.10 -10.44
CA GLU A 20 -13.20 1.83 -9.73
C GLU A 20 -12.16 0.88 -9.11
N VAL A 21 -10.94 1.39 -8.96
CA VAL A 21 -9.87 0.70 -8.23
C VAL A 21 -10.26 0.64 -6.76
N ILE A 22 -10.14 -0.55 -6.17
CA ILE A 22 -10.38 -0.77 -4.73
C ILE A 22 -9.35 0.05 -3.94
N ASN A 23 -9.78 0.72 -2.87
CA ASN A 23 -8.96 1.62 -2.03
C ASN A 23 -8.36 2.80 -2.83
N LYS A 24 -9.12 3.34 -3.79
CA LYS A 24 -8.70 4.46 -4.64
C LYS A 24 -8.19 5.66 -3.85
N GLU A 25 -8.87 6.04 -2.78
CA GLU A 25 -8.50 7.21 -1.97
C GLU A 25 -7.14 6.99 -1.29
N ASP A 26 -6.97 5.88 -0.58
CA ASP A 26 -5.69 5.50 0.06
C ASP A 26 -4.53 5.44 -0.95
N LEU A 27 -4.79 4.91 -2.15
CA LEU A 27 -3.77 4.80 -3.20
C LEU A 27 -3.39 6.16 -3.79
N ILE A 28 -4.33 7.11 -3.88
CA ILE A 28 -4.05 8.48 -4.30
C ILE A 28 -3.19 9.19 -3.25
N ASP A 29 -3.50 9.01 -1.98
CA ASP A 29 -2.75 9.64 -0.90
C ASP A 29 -1.36 9.01 -0.72
N LEU A 30 -1.25 7.69 -0.85
CA LEU A 30 0.04 6.99 -0.90
C LEU A 30 0.89 7.49 -2.06
N ASP A 31 0.31 7.63 -3.25
CA ASP A 31 1.02 8.11 -4.44
C ASP A 31 1.59 9.52 -4.22
N ARG A 32 0.78 10.42 -3.66
CA ARG A 32 1.21 11.78 -3.27
C ARG A 32 2.32 11.76 -2.22
N ALA A 33 2.17 10.94 -1.18
CA ALA A 33 3.12 10.87 -0.07
C ALA A 33 4.45 10.20 -0.46
N SER A 34 4.41 9.27 -1.41
CA SER A 34 5.60 8.54 -1.85
C SER A 34 6.56 9.38 -2.69
N ASP A 35 6.08 10.46 -3.31
CA ASP A 35 6.81 11.27 -4.31
C ASP A 35 7.49 10.41 -5.40
N GLY A 36 6.88 9.27 -5.75
CA GLY A 36 7.43 8.31 -6.71
C GLY A 36 8.59 7.44 -6.18
N LEU A 37 8.99 7.57 -4.93
CA LEU A 37 10.05 6.78 -4.29
C LEU A 37 9.50 5.44 -3.76
N MET A 38 9.13 4.54 -4.68
CA MET A 38 8.73 3.17 -4.33
C MET A 38 9.74 2.16 -4.85
N ASN A 39 10.49 1.54 -3.93
CA ASN A 39 11.41 0.46 -4.24
C ASN A 39 10.82 -0.88 -3.80
N HIS A 40 10.50 -1.73 -4.77
CA HIS A 40 10.06 -3.09 -4.46
C HIS A 40 11.30 -3.94 -4.11
N VAL A 41 11.28 -4.52 -2.92
CA VAL A 41 12.29 -5.46 -2.44
C VAL A 41 11.66 -6.83 -2.25
N LYS A 42 12.44 -7.89 -2.47
CA LYS A 42 11.98 -9.26 -2.22
C LYS A 42 11.73 -9.45 -0.72
N GLY A 43 10.61 -10.07 -0.36
CA GLY A 43 10.30 -10.41 1.03
C GLY A 43 11.35 -11.34 1.64
N HIS A 44 11.56 -11.23 2.96
CA HIS A 44 12.51 -12.06 3.73
C HIS A 44 13.95 -12.04 3.19
N SER A 45 14.41 -10.88 2.70
CA SER A 45 15.76 -10.73 2.13
C SER A 45 16.82 -10.26 3.14
N GLY A 46 16.57 -10.28 4.45
CA GLY A 46 17.54 -9.80 5.44
C GLY A 46 17.61 -8.28 5.59
N LEU A 47 16.67 -7.53 4.98
CA LEU A 47 16.68 -6.07 5.01
C LEU A 47 16.12 -5.60 6.35
N HIS A 48 17.02 -5.23 7.27
CA HIS A 48 16.71 -4.86 8.65
C HIS A 48 15.51 -3.91 8.79
N GLY A 49 15.45 -2.85 7.98
CA GLY A 49 14.34 -1.88 8.02
C GLY A 49 12.99 -2.50 7.64
N ASN A 50 12.95 -3.35 6.61
CA ASN A 50 11.74 -4.05 6.19
C ASN A 50 11.32 -5.12 7.19
N GLU A 51 12.27 -5.84 7.78
CA GLU A 51 11.99 -6.84 8.82
C GLU A 51 11.41 -6.18 10.07
N ARG A 52 11.96 -5.03 10.47
CA ARG A 52 11.41 -4.28 11.60
C ARG A 52 10.02 -3.74 11.30
N ALA A 53 9.79 -3.25 10.08
CA ALA A 53 8.46 -2.81 9.65
C ALA A 53 7.44 -3.97 9.66
N ASP A 54 7.81 -5.16 9.19
CA ASP A 54 6.97 -6.38 9.24
C ASP A 54 6.63 -6.78 10.69
N GLN A 55 7.62 -6.76 11.58
CA GLN A 55 7.40 -7.04 13.00
C GLN A 55 6.40 -6.05 13.62
N LEU A 56 6.61 -4.75 13.41
CA LEU A 56 5.74 -3.70 13.95
C LEU A 56 4.31 -3.80 13.39
N ALA A 57 4.16 -4.10 12.10
CA ALA A 57 2.85 -4.33 11.50
C ALA A 57 2.12 -5.53 12.14
N LYS A 58 2.83 -6.63 12.42
CA LYS A 58 2.26 -7.81 13.11
C LYS A 58 1.87 -7.51 14.55
N GLU A 59 2.66 -6.73 15.27
CA GLU A 59 2.36 -6.28 16.64
C GLU A 59 1.10 -5.42 16.64
N GLY A 60 1.04 -4.41 15.76
CA GLY A 60 -0.12 -3.54 15.61
C GLY A 60 -1.41 -4.30 15.29
N ALA A 61 -1.35 -5.25 14.36
CA ALA A 61 -2.49 -6.09 14.01
C ALA A 61 -2.99 -6.97 15.17
N LYS A 62 -2.08 -7.47 16.02
CA LYS A 62 -2.45 -8.25 17.22
C LYS A 62 -3.06 -7.38 18.32
N SER A 63 -2.58 -6.16 18.47
CA SER A 63 -3.07 -5.21 19.47
C SER A 63 -4.36 -4.50 19.06
N TYR A 64 -4.75 -4.60 17.78
CA TYR A 64 -5.94 -3.94 17.28
C TYR A 64 -7.20 -4.62 17.85
N ASP A 65 -7.87 -3.94 18.76
CA ASP A 65 -9.21 -4.29 19.19
C ASP A 65 -10.23 -3.44 18.42
N ALA A 66 -10.97 -4.09 17.53
CA ALA A 66 -11.98 -3.45 16.68
C ALA A 66 -13.15 -2.85 17.49
N ASN A 67 -13.30 -3.20 18.77
CA ASN A 67 -14.39 -2.73 19.64
C ASN A 67 -13.94 -1.66 20.65
N ALA A 68 -12.65 -1.33 20.70
CA ALA A 68 -12.11 -0.33 21.64
C ALA A 68 -12.27 1.12 21.16
N THR A 69 -12.76 1.30 19.92
CA THR A 69 -13.10 2.60 19.33
C THR A 69 -14.62 2.72 19.16
N GLU A 70 -15.33 2.95 20.26
CA GLU A 70 -16.66 3.58 20.31
C GLU A 70 -16.63 4.76 21.28
#